data_AF-A0A923XSN8-F1
#
_entry.id   AF-A0A923XSN8-F1
#
_cell.length_a   1.000
_cell.length_b   1.000
_cell.length_c   1.000
_cell.angle_alpha   90.00
_cell.angle_beta   90.00
_cell.angle_gamma   90.00
#
_symmetry.space_group_name_H-M   'P 1'
#
loop_
_entity.id
_entity.type
_entity.pdbx_description
1 polymer ?
#
loop_
_entity_poly.entity_id
_entity_poly.type
_entity_poly.pdbx_seq_one_letter_code
_entity_poly.pdbx_strand_id
1 'polypeptide(L)'
;ITDFLLLMVCNRALPLIKHLGTIENVHPATVFAEGIRLAGELSTFMATDKRAPDIPAYQHDNLTRTFAPLIRVLRQYLSSVLEATAISIPLEPRKYGISVGVIADRKLLSTAGFVLAVTADIPDEAVRRHFAGQVKIGPVEEIRQLVNSALPGIGMRPLPVAPRQIPYHAGVVYFQLDADSAYWGKMTTSGGIAVHVSGDYPGLSMELWAIRNS
;
A
#
# COMPACT_ATOMS: atom_id res chain seq x y z
N ILE A 1 -6.69 1.16 12.89
CA ILE A 1 -7.80 0.39 13.51
C ILE A 1 -8.15 -0.84 12.68
N THR A 2 -8.43 -0.69 11.37
CA THR A 2 -8.76 -1.82 10.48
C THR A 2 -7.74 -2.96 10.55
N ASP A 3 -6.44 -2.66 10.42
CA ASP A 3 -5.39 -3.68 10.48
C ASP A 3 -5.30 -4.37 11.84
N PHE A 4 -5.56 -3.62 12.91
CA PHE A 4 -5.62 -4.17 14.26
C PHE A 4 -6.81 -5.11 14.45
N LEU A 5 -8.00 -4.74 13.94
CA LEU A 5 -9.18 -5.61 13.97
C LEU A 5 -8.97 -6.88 13.14
N LEU A 6 -8.34 -6.76 11.96
CA LEU A 6 -7.98 -7.89 11.12
C LEU A 6 -6.95 -8.79 11.81
N LEU A 7 -5.94 -8.20 12.45
CA LEU A 7 -4.95 -8.93 13.25
C LEU A 7 -5.61 -9.67 14.42
N MET A 8 -6.62 -9.08 15.08
CA MET A 8 -7.39 -9.78 16.11
C MET A 8 -8.15 -10.99 15.55
N VAL A 9 -8.76 -10.88 14.37
CA VAL A 9 -9.42 -12.01 13.69
C VAL A 9 -8.40 -13.12 13.42
N CYS A 10 -7.24 -12.78 12.86
CA CYS A 10 -6.16 -13.73 12.60
C CYS A 10 -5.64 -14.39 13.89
N ASN A 11 -5.38 -13.60 14.93
CA ASN A 11 -4.88 -14.09 16.22
C ASN A 11 -5.89 -14.97 16.96
N ARG A 12 -7.18 -14.81 16.71
CA ARG A 12 -8.22 -15.71 17.22
C ARG A 12 -8.31 -17.00 16.39
N ALA A 13 -8.36 -16.90 15.07
CA ALA A 13 -8.61 -18.04 14.20
C ALA A 13 -7.40 -18.99 14.10
N LEU A 14 -6.19 -18.44 13.96
CA LEU A 14 -4.98 -19.23 13.74
C LEU A 14 -4.69 -20.29 14.83
N PRO A 15 -4.70 -19.98 16.14
CA PRO A 15 -4.46 -21.00 17.17
C PRO A 15 -5.54 -22.08 17.18
N LEU A 16 -6.80 -21.71 16.94
CA LEU A 16 -7.92 -22.67 16.90
C LEU A 16 -7.79 -23.63 15.72
N ILE A 17 -7.54 -23.12 14.51
CA ILE A 17 -7.33 -23.97 13.32
C ILE A 17 -6.13 -24.90 13.51
N LYS A 18 -5.02 -24.40 14.10
CA LYS A 18 -3.87 -25.24 14.46
C LYS A 18 -4.26 -26.36 15.43
N HIS A 19 -5.03 -26.04 16.48
CA HIS A 19 -5.50 -27.03 17.44
C HIS A 19 -6.40 -28.08 16.77
N LEU A 20 -7.37 -27.69 15.95
CA LEU A 20 -8.22 -28.64 15.22
C LEU A 20 -7.39 -29.57 14.32
N GLY A 21 -6.31 -29.06 13.72
CA GLY A 21 -5.37 -29.86 12.94
C GLY A 21 -4.54 -30.88 13.73
N THR A 22 -4.52 -30.79 15.07
CA THR A 22 -3.88 -31.79 15.95
C THR A 22 -4.81 -32.91 16.40
N ILE A 23 -6.12 -32.76 16.18
CA ILE A 23 -7.13 -33.74 16.61
C ILE A 23 -7.30 -34.78 15.49
N GLU A 24 -7.08 -36.05 15.81
CA GLU A 24 -7.16 -37.16 14.83
C GLU A 24 -8.56 -37.32 14.24
N ASN A 25 -9.61 -37.19 15.06
CA ASN A 25 -11.00 -37.44 14.68
C ASN A 25 -11.90 -36.20 14.92
N VAL A 26 -11.51 -35.05 14.37
CA VAL A 26 -12.35 -33.86 14.43
C VAL A 26 -13.59 -34.03 13.52
N HIS A 27 -14.78 -33.80 14.08
CA HIS A 27 -16.02 -33.88 13.29
C HIS A 27 -16.04 -32.77 12.22
N PRO A 28 -16.35 -33.06 10.94
CA PRO A 28 -16.25 -32.06 9.87
C PRO A 28 -17.16 -30.84 10.07
N ALA A 29 -18.31 -31.01 10.71
CA ALA A 29 -19.20 -29.88 11.03
C ALA A 29 -18.51 -28.82 11.92
N THR A 30 -17.60 -29.24 12.81
CA THR A 30 -16.84 -28.32 13.68
C THR A 30 -15.90 -27.46 12.86
N VAL A 31 -15.15 -28.07 11.93
CA VAL A 31 -14.25 -27.34 11.03
C VAL A 31 -15.03 -26.42 10.10
N PHE A 32 -16.18 -26.87 9.61
CA PHE A 32 -17.06 -26.08 8.76
C PHE A 32 -17.61 -24.84 9.49
N ALA A 33 -18.07 -25.00 10.73
CA ALA A 33 -18.59 -23.91 11.55
C ALA A 33 -17.52 -22.83 11.80
N GLU A 34 -16.29 -23.23 12.17
CA GLU A 34 -15.19 -22.28 12.35
C GLU A 34 -14.78 -21.59 11.04
N GLY A 35 -14.84 -22.30 9.92
CA GLY A 35 -14.60 -21.70 8.61
C GLY A 35 -15.67 -20.68 8.21
N ILE A 36 -16.96 -20.96 8.44
CA ILE A 36 -18.05 -19.99 8.22
C ILE A 36 -17.83 -18.74 9.07
N ARG A 37 -17.52 -18.93 10.35
CA ARG A 37 -17.26 -17.82 11.26
C ARG A 37 -16.11 -16.94 10.75
N LEU A 38 -14.99 -17.55 10.36
CA LEU A 38 -13.87 -16.82 9.80
C LEU A 38 -14.26 -16.08 8.51
N ALA A 39 -15.01 -16.71 7.61
CA ALA A 39 -15.46 -16.09 6.37
C ALA A 39 -16.35 -14.86 6.62
N GLY A 40 -17.28 -14.94 7.57
CA GLY A 40 -18.14 -13.82 7.96
C GLY A 40 -17.40 -12.69 8.67
N GLU A 41 -16.33 -12.99 9.42
CA GLU A 41 -15.50 -11.94 10.01
C GLU A 41 -14.64 -11.25 8.95
N LEU A 42 -13.99 -12.03 8.07
CA LEU A 42 -13.16 -11.50 6.97
C LEU A 42 -13.97 -10.68 5.97
N SER A 43 -15.25 -10.99 5.74
CA SER A 43 -16.10 -10.24 4.81
C SER A 43 -16.28 -8.78 5.20
N THR A 44 -16.19 -8.45 6.49
CA THR A 44 -16.22 -7.05 6.97
C THR A 44 -15.10 -6.19 6.35
N PHE A 45 -13.98 -6.84 6.02
CA PHE A 45 -12.78 -6.19 5.50
C PHE A 45 -12.64 -6.37 3.98
N MET A 46 -12.99 -7.55 3.48
CA MET A 46 -12.64 -7.98 2.12
C MET A 46 -13.82 -8.01 1.14
N ALA A 47 -15.06 -8.12 1.63
CA ALA A 47 -16.23 -8.12 0.74
C ALA A 47 -16.60 -6.71 0.30
N THR A 48 -16.95 -6.55 -0.97
CA THR A 48 -17.30 -5.25 -1.57
C THR A 48 -18.47 -4.57 -0.87
N ASP A 49 -19.49 -5.33 -0.50
CA ASP A 49 -20.69 -4.87 0.23
C ASP A 49 -20.56 -5.02 1.75
N LYS A 50 -19.42 -5.55 2.22
CA LYS A 50 -19.10 -5.83 3.63
C LYS A 50 -20.10 -6.74 4.33
N ARG A 51 -20.79 -7.62 3.59
CA ARG A 51 -21.73 -8.59 4.16
C ARG A 51 -21.15 -10.00 4.14
N ALA A 52 -21.62 -10.80 5.09
CA ALA A 52 -21.28 -12.21 5.13
C ALA A 52 -21.71 -12.89 3.82
N PRO A 53 -20.85 -13.72 3.22
CA PRO A 53 -21.17 -14.43 1.99
C PRO A 53 -22.25 -15.48 2.26
N ASP A 54 -23.09 -15.72 1.26
CA ASP A 54 -24.06 -16.81 1.33
C ASP A 54 -23.35 -18.16 1.15
N ILE A 55 -23.24 -18.91 2.26
CA ILE A 55 -22.60 -20.22 2.30
C ILE A 55 -23.69 -21.28 2.45
N PRO A 56 -23.72 -22.31 1.58
CA PRO A 56 -24.71 -23.37 1.66
C PRO A 56 -24.73 -24.08 3.02
N ALA A 57 -25.91 -24.57 3.41
CA ALA A 57 -26.06 -25.36 4.62
C ALA A 57 -25.16 -26.61 4.61
N TYR A 58 -24.69 -27.00 5.80
CA TYR A 58 -23.85 -28.17 5.98
C TYR A 58 -24.57 -29.46 5.53
N GLN A 59 -23.95 -30.22 4.63
CA GLN A 59 -24.44 -31.54 4.19
C GLN A 59 -23.38 -32.59 4.51
N HIS A 60 -23.61 -33.37 5.58
CA HIS A 60 -22.66 -34.36 6.06
C HIS A 60 -22.33 -35.41 4.98
N ASP A 61 -23.34 -35.81 4.20
CA ASP A 61 -23.23 -36.82 3.15
C ASP A 61 -22.53 -36.30 1.89
N ASN A 62 -22.29 -34.99 1.78
CA ASN A 62 -21.61 -34.37 0.63
C ASN A 62 -20.68 -33.23 1.08
N LEU A 63 -19.57 -33.62 1.70
CA LEU A 63 -18.58 -32.68 2.21
C LEU A 63 -17.89 -31.86 1.11
N THR A 64 -17.70 -32.43 -0.09
CA THR A 64 -17.11 -31.70 -1.22
C THR A 64 -17.96 -30.49 -1.61
N ARG A 65 -19.26 -30.68 -1.79
CA ARG A 65 -20.20 -29.59 -2.10
C ARG A 65 -20.29 -28.57 -0.96
N THR A 66 -20.19 -29.04 0.28
CA THR A 66 -20.25 -28.22 1.48
C THR A 66 -19.01 -27.32 1.63
N PHE A 67 -17.80 -27.87 1.55
CA PHE A 67 -16.57 -27.14 1.81
C PHE A 67 -16.05 -26.34 0.61
N ALA A 68 -16.27 -26.78 -0.62
CA ALA A 68 -15.75 -26.10 -1.82
C ALA A 68 -16.08 -24.60 -1.90
N PRO A 69 -17.34 -24.13 -1.71
CA PRO A 69 -17.65 -22.71 -1.75
C PRO A 69 -16.96 -21.94 -0.62
N LEU A 70 -16.96 -22.50 0.59
CA LEU A 70 -16.32 -21.89 1.76
C LEU A 70 -14.81 -21.70 1.56
N ILE A 71 -14.11 -22.75 1.11
CA ILE A 71 -12.66 -22.69 0.87
C ILE A 71 -12.32 -21.69 -0.24
N ARG A 72 -13.16 -21.59 -1.28
CA ARG A 72 -12.97 -20.58 -2.35
C ARG A 72 -13.03 -19.16 -1.79
N VAL A 73 -14.04 -18.86 -1.00
CA VAL A 73 -14.23 -17.55 -0.35
C VAL A 73 -13.08 -17.23 0.58
N LEU A 74 -12.70 -18.17 1.46
CA LEU A 74 -11.58 -17.98 2.39
C LEU A 74 -10.27 -17.72 1.64
N ARG A 75 -10.00 -18.44 0.55
CA ARG A 75 -8.81 -18.17 -0.29
C ARG A 75 -8.85 -16.77 -0.89
N GLN A 76 -9.99 -16.36 -1.44
CA GLN A 76 -10.16 -15.02 -2.01
C GLN A 76 -9.85 -13.94 -0.97
N TYR A 77 -10.45 -14.03 0.22
CA TYR A 77 -10.27 -13.04 1.28
C TYR A 77 -8.84 -13.05 1.86
N LEU A 78 -8.23 -14.21 2.05
CA LEU A 78 -6.87 -14.29 2.57
C LEU A 78 -5.82 -13.85 1.55
N SER A 79 -6.10 -13.99 0.24
CA SER A 79 -5.23 -13.45 -0.81
C SER A 79 -5.30 -11.93 -0.90
N SER A 80 -6.49 -11.33 -0.77
CA SER A 80 -6.63 -9.85 -0.82
C SER A 80 -5.96 -9.14 0.37
N VAL A 81 -5.81 -9.82 1.52
CA VAL A 81 -5.04 -9.31 2.67
C VAL A 81 -3.56 -9.14 2.34
N LEU A 82 -3.01 -10.01 1.49
CA LEU A 82 -1.58 -10.06 1.18
C LEU A 82 -1.15 -9.05 0.12
N GLU A 83 -2.10 -8.48 -0.62
CA GLU A 83 -1.81 -7.37 -1.53
C GLU A 83 -1.60 -6.10 -0.71
N ALA A 84 -0.36 -5.87 -0.28
CA ALA A 84 0.03 -4.59 0.29
C ALA A 84 -0.36 -3.48 -0.68
N THR A 85 -1.43 -2.76 -0.36
CA THR A 85 -1.99 -1.72 -1.22
C THR A 85 -1.04 -0.54 -1.37
N ALA A 86 -0.11 -0.36 -0.43
CA ALA A 86 0.99 0.59 -0.53
C ALA A 86 2.35 -0.08 -0.25
N ILE A 87 3.33 0.25 -1.07
CA ILE A 87 4.71 -0.21 -0.97
C ILE A 87 5.59 0.99 -0.67
N SER A 88 6.35 0.95 0.42
CA SER A 88 7.36 1.96 0.74
C SER A 88 8.57 1.78 -0.17
N ILE A 89 9.05 2.89 -0.74
CA ILE A 89 10.24 2.99 -1.58
C ILE A 89 11.21 3.91 -0.80
N PRO A 90 12.20 3.35 -0.10
CA PRO A 90 13.18 4.13 0.65
C PRO A 90 13.92 5.10 -0.28
N LEU A 91 14.01 6.36 0.12
CA LEU A 91 14.80 7.37 -0.57
C LEU A 91 16.17 7.47 0.09
N GLU A 92 17.20 7.02 -0.61
CA GLU A 92 18.57 7.11 -0.13
C GLU A 92 19.15 8.49 -0.44
N PRO A 93 19.62 9.24 0.58
CA PRO A 93 20.25 10.53 0.35
C PRO A 93 21.57 10.35 -0.40
N ARG A 94 21.78 11.22 -1.38
CA ARG A 94 23.00 11.35 -2.17
C ARG A 94 23.54 12.78 -2.02
N LYS A 95 24.52 13.15 -2.83
CA LYS A 95 25.13 14.49 -2.79
C LYS A 95 24.20 15.55 -3.39
N TYR A 96 24.37 16.80 -2.94
CA TYR A 96 23.72 18.00 -3.50
C TYR A 96 22.19 17.99 -3.40
N GLY A 97 21.63 17.58 -2.25
CA GLY A 97 20.18 17.62 -2.03
C GLY A 97 19.37 16.64 -2.87
N ILE A 98 20.04 15.64 -3.49
CA ILE A 98 19.41 14.59 -4.28
C ILE A 98 19.18 13.37 -3.38
N SER A 99 17.97 12.82 -3.39
CA SER A 99 17.65 11.51 -2.81
C SER A 99 17.14 10.58 -3.91
N VAL A 100 17.49 9.29 -3.85
CA VAL A 100 17.19 8.31 -4.91
C VAL A 100 16.41 7.13 -4.34
N GLY A 101 15.30 6.78 -4.96
CA GLY A 101 14.52 5.58 -4.67
C GLY A 101 14.60 4.57 -5.80
N VAL A 102 14.89 3.30 -5.47
CA VAL A 102 14.93 2.22 -6.46
C VAL A 102 13.55 1.56 -6.55
N ILE A 103 12.95 1.57 -7.74
CA ILE A 103 11.67 0.92 -8.00
C ILE A 103 11.93 -0.51 -8.47
N ALA A 104 11.88 -1.47 -7.53
CA ALA A 104 12.18 -2.87 -7.82
C ALA A 104 11.16 -3.53 -8.77
N ASP A 105 9.86 -3.29 -8.54
CA ASP A 105 8.78 -3.76 -9.42
C ASP A 105 8.37 -2.66 -10.40
N ARG A 106 8.88 -2.72 -11.63
CA ARG A 106 8.58 -1.73 -12.67
C ARG A 106 7.10 -1.69 -13.07
N LYS A 107 6.33 -2.74 -12.80
CA LYS A 107 4.87 -2.72 -13.07
C LYS A 107 4.17 -1.64 -12.25
N LEU A 108 4.75 -1.21 -11.13
CA LEU A 108 4.19 -0.13 -10.31
C LEU A 108 4.06 1.19 -11.07
N LEU A 109 4.95 1.48 -12.02
CA LEU A 109 4.89 2.73 -12.81
C LEU A 109 3.61 2.86 -13.64
N SER A 110 2.98 1.74 -14.02
CA SER A 110 1.71 1.73 -14.75
C SER A 110 0.50 1.29 -13.93
N THR A 111 0.72 0.65 -12.78
CA THR A 111 -0.36 0.05 -11.95
C THR A 111 -0.54 0.72 -10.59
N ALA A 112 0.27 1.73 -10.25
CA ALA A 112 0.21 2.40 -8.96
C ALA A 112 0.26 3.93 -9.10
N GLY A 113 -0.43 4.62 -8.19
CA GLY A 113 -0.21 6.04 -7.92
C GLY A 113 0.96 6.22 -6.95
N PHE A 114 1.77 7.25 -7.14
CA PHE A 114 2.91 7.52 -6.27
C PHE A 114 2.64 8.73 -5.38
N VAL A 115 3.00 8.61 -4.11
CA VAL A 115 2.81 9.64 -3.08
C VAL A 115 4.13 9.86 -2.35
N LEU A 116 4.56 11.11 -2.26
CA LEU A 116 5.69 11.55 -1.46
C LEU A 116 5.17 12.09 -0.12
N ALA A 117 5.57 11.45 0.97
CA ALA A 117 5.36 11.93 2.33
C ALA A 117 6.56 12.77 2.75
N VAL A 118 6.31 13.97 3.27
CA VAL A 118 7.33 14.97 3.58
C VAL A 118 7.13 15.50 5.00
N THR A 119 8.21 15.54 5.77
CA THR A 119 8.29 16.25 7.05
C THR A 119 9.48 17.20 7.06
N ALA A 120 9.35 18.29 7.79
CA ALA A 120 10.43 19.24 8.04
C ALA A 120 10.12 20.04 9.33
N ASP A 121 11.13 20.64 9.94
CA ASP A 121 11.02 21.45 11.16
C ASP A 121 10.50 22.88 10.85
N ILE A 122 9.46 22.97 10.02
CA ILE A 122 8.75 24.19 9.65
C ILE A 122 7.24 23.91 9.64
N PRO A 123 6.36 24.93 9.66
CA PRO A 123 4.92 24.69 9.64
C PRO A 123 4.45 23.89 8.42
N ASP A 124 3.59 22.89 8.63
CA ASP A 124 3.03 22.02 7.58
C ASP A 124 2.42 22.80 6.41
N GLU A 125 1.79 23.94 6.68
CA GLU A 125 1.19 24.81 5.67
C GLU A 125 2.26 25.45 4.76
N ALA A 126 3.44 25.76 5.31
CA ALA A 126 4.56 26.26 4.53
C ALA A 126 5.11 25.17 3.60
N VAL A 127 5.26 23.94 4.11
CA VAL A 127 5.63 22.77 3.29
C VAL A 127 4.60 22.58 2.17
N ARG A 128 3.31 22.54 2.51
CA ARG A 128 2.19 22.34 1.56
C ARG A 128 2.18 23.36 0.42
N ARG A 129 2.52 24.62 0.69
CA ARG A 129 2.51 25.72 -0.29
C ARG A 129 3.78 25.81 -1.12
N HIS A 130 4.94 25.58 -0.52
CA HIS A 130 6.23 25.94 -1.15
C HIS A 130 7.03 24.73 -1.65
N PHE A 131 6.86 23.56 -1.03
CA PHE A 131 7.70 22.38 -1.31
C PHE A 131 7.60 21.94 -2.77
N ALA A 132 6.39 21.84 -3.33
CA ALA A 132 6.18 21.42 -4.71
C ALA A 132 6.88 22.33 -5.74
N GLY A 133 7.05 23.62 -5.44
CA GLY A 133 7.74 24.57 -6.32
C GLY A 133 9.27 24.54 -6.23
N GLN A 134 9.82 23.92 -5.18
CA GLN A 134 11.26 23.87 -4.90
C GLN A 134 11.85 22.47 -5.05
N VAL A 135 11.06 21.53 -5.56
CA VAL A 135 11.46 20.14 -5.73
C VAL A 135 11.41 19.78 -7.20
N LYS A 136 12.43 19.04 -7.64
CA LYS A 136 12.47 18.43 -8.96
C LYS A 136 12.48 16.93 -8.81
N ILE A 137 11.56 16.26 -9.50
CA ILE A 137 11.45 14.81 -9.53
C ILE A 137 11.69 14.34 -10.96
N GLY A 138 12.41 13.24 -11.13
CA GLY A 138 12.61 12.65 -12.45
C GLY A 138 13.44 11.37 -12.40
N PRO A 139 13.77 10.81 -13.58
CA PRO A 139 14.71 9.71 -13.71
C PRO A 139 16.06 10.04 -13.07
N VAL A 140 16.68 9.06 -12.40
CA VAL A 140 17.97 9.27 -11.71
C VAL A 140 19.08 9.73 -12.66
N GLU A 141 19.03 9.33 -13.92
CA GLU A 141 20.01 9.69 -14.95
C GLU A 141 19.83 11.13 -15.45
N GLU A 142 18.60 11.67 -15.44
CA GLU A 142 18.27 12.99 -15.99
C GLU A 142 18.21 14.09 -14.92
N ILE A 143 18.13 13.75 -13.63
CA ILE A 143 17.87 14.73 -12.55
C ILE A 143 18.87 15.90 -12.52
N ARG A 144 20.15 15.63 -12.78
CA ARG A 144 21.17 16.69 -12.81
C ARG A 144 20.94 17.67 -13.97
N GLN A 145 20.54 17.15 -15.12
CA GLN A 145 20.22 17.98 -16.28
C GLN A 145 18.97 18.82 -16.02
N LEU A 146 17.95 18.23 -15.38
CA LEU A 146 16.73 18.94 -15.00
C LEU A 146 17.03 20.11 -14.05
N VAL A 147 17.90 19.90 -13.06
CA VAL A 147 18.33 20.93 -12.13
C VAL A 147 19.11 22.03 -12.85
N ASN A 148 20.20 21.67 -13.56
CA ASN A 148 21.10 22.63 -14.20
C ASN A 148 20.45 23.45 -15.31
N SER A 149 19.50 22.85 -16.04
CA SER A 149 18.86 23.46 -17.21
C SER A 149 17.52 24.12 -16.87
N ALA A 150 17.18 24.23 -15.59
CA ALA A 150 15.90 24.75 -15.11
C ALA A 150 14.66 24.07 -15.73
N LEU A 151 14.78 22.85 -16.25
CA LEU A 151 13.67 22.13 -16.89
C LEU A 151 12.62 21.67 -15.86
N PRO A 152 11.34 21.58 -16.27
CA PRO A 152 10.31 20.99 -15.42
C PRO A 152 10.61 19.50 -15.19
N GLY A 153 10.27 18.99 -14.01
CA GLY A 153 10.31 17.57 -13.70
C GLY A 153 8.92 16.94 -13.71
N ILE A 154 8.81 15.77 -13.08
CA ILE A 154 7.53 15.19 -12.68
C ILE A 154 6.90 16.13 -11.65
N GLY A 155 5.71 16.64 -11.96
CA GLY A 155 4.96 17.53 -11.07
C GLY A 155 4.44 16.78 -9.84
N MET A 156 4.03 17.54 -8.83
CA MET A 156 3.32 16.99 -7.69
C MET A 156 2.26 17.95 -7.18
N ARG A 157 1.22 17.41 -6.55
CA ARG A 157 0.13 18.18 -5.96
C ARG A 157 -0.10 17.77 -4.51
N PRO A 158 -0.32 18.71 -3.58
CA PRO A 158 -0.59 18.37 -2.19
C PRO A 158 -1.94 17.65 -2.07
N LEU A 159 -1.98 16.60 -1.25
CA LEU A 159 -3.20 15.88 -0.90
C LEU A 159 -3.82 16.50 0.35
N PRO A 160 -5.15 16.73 0.38
CA PRO A 160 -5.81 17.33 1.54
C PRO A 160 -5.82 16.39 2.75
N VAL A 161 -5.78 15.08 2.53
CA VAL A 161 -5.77 14.03 3.55
C VAL A 161 -4.76 12.94 3.20
N ALA A 162 -4.21 12.29 4.21
CA ALA A 162 -3.33 11.14 4.03
C ALA A 162 -4.08 9.98 3.33
N PRO A 163 -3.47 9.31 2.35
CA PRO A 163 -4.04 8.09 1.78
C PRO A 163 -4.23 7.01 2.84
N ARG A 164 -5.36 6.29 2.79
CA ARG A 164 -5.73 5.29 3.81
C ARG A 164 -4.80 4.08 3.83
N GLN A 165 -4.06 3.86 2.75
CA GLN A 165 -3.14 2.76 2.54
C GLN A 165 -1.75 3.00 3.16
N ILE A 166 -1.43 4.26 3.50
CA ILE A 166 -0.13 4.65 4.06
C ILE A 166 -0.29 4.89 5.57
N PRO A 167 0.68 4.50 6.42
CA PRO A 167 0.67 4.87 7.83
C PRO A 167 0.54 6.38 8.04
N TYR A 168 -0.40 6.77 8.91
CA TYR A 168 -0.56 8.16 9.28
C TYR A 168 0.46 8.55 10.33
N HIS A 169 1.18 9.63 10.07
CA HIS A 169 2.06 10.30 11.02
C HIS A 169 1.62 11.77 11.12
N ALA A 170 1.58 12.32 12.34
CA ALA A 170 1.28 13.73 12.54
C ALA A 170 2.45 14.59 12.03
N GLY A 171 2.16 15.76 11.45
CA GLY A 171 3.19 16.66 10.89
C GLY A 171 3.69 16.26 9.50
N VAL A 172 3.05 15.30 8.84
CA VAL A 172 3.41 14.85 7.48
C VAL A 172 2.51 15.49 6.44
N VAL A 173 3.14 16.07 5.43
CA VAL A 173 2.46 16.58 4.23
C VAL A 173 2.63 15.59 3.09
N TYR A 174 1.53 15.19 2.48
CA TYR A 174 1.50 14.20 1.41
C TYR A 174 1.31 14.88 0.05
N PHE A 175 2.12 14.51 -0.94
CA PHE A 175 2.06 15.00 -2.30
C PHE A 175 1.87 13.84 -3.27
N GLN A 176 0.86 13.91 -4.13
CA GLN A 176 0.71 12.95 -5.22
C GLN A 176 1.55 13.39 -6.42
N LEU A 177 2.33 12.47 -6.97
CA LEU A 177 3.11 12.69 -8.19
C LEU A 177 2.21 12.62 -9.42
N ASP A 178 2.55 13.43 -10.43
CA ASP A 178 1.86 13.47 -11.71
C ASP A 178 2.37 12.38 -12.67
N ALA A 179 1.60 11.31 -12.80
CA ALA A 179 1.91 10.18 -13.68
C ALA A 179 1.70 10.49 -15.17
N ASP A 180 1.01 11.59 -15.50
CA ASP A 180 0.78 12.00 -16.89
C ASP A 180 1.92 12.88 -17.43
N SER A 181 2.92 13.19 -16.58
CA SER A 181 4.11 13.93 -16.99
C SER A 181 4.89 13.21 -18.10
N ALA A 182 5.39 13.94 -19.08
CA ALA A 182 6.23 13.39 -20.15
C ALA A 182 7.50 12.67 -19.62
N TYR A 183 7.98 13.06 -18.44
CA TYR A 183 9.11 12.42 -17.76
C TYR A 183 8.74 11.09 -17.09
N TRP A 184 7.45 10.86 -16.82
CA TRP A 184 6.96 9.61 -16.25
C TRP A 184 7.22 8.43 -17.18
N GLY A 185 7.01 8.59 -18.49
CA GLY A 185 7.30 7.54 -19.47
C GLY A 185 8.76 7.08 -19.46
N LYS A 186 9.69 8.00 -19.20
CA LYS A 186 11.14 7.73 -19.12
C LYS A 186 11.55 6.97 -17.86
N MET A 187 10.72 6.97 -16.82
CA MET A 187 10.95 6.20 -15.60
C MET A 187 10.96 4.69 -15.86
N THR A 188 10.26 4.23 -16.91
CA THR A 188 10.18 2.80 -17.27
C THR A 188 11.54 2.18 -17.61
N THR A 189 12.44 2.98 -18.18
CA THR A 189 13.80 2.58 -18.58
C THR A 189 14.87 3.01 -17.57
N SER A 190 14.51 3.79 -16.56
CA SER A 190 15.42 4.33 -15.55
C SER A 190 15.78 3.29 -14.46
N GLY A 191 16.92 3.49 -13.80
CA GLY A 191 17.33 2.76 -12.61
C GLY A 191 16.57 3.13 -11.33
N GLY A 192 15.80 4.22 -11.34
CA GLY A 192 15.03 4.67 -10.18
C GLY A 192 14.55 6.11 -10.28
N ILE A 193 13.88 6.57 -9.23
CA ILE A 193 13.37 7.94 -9.11
C ILE A 193 14.32 8.78 -8.29
N ALA A 194 14.62 9.99 -8.75
CA ALA A 194 15.41 10.96 -8.01
C ALA A 194 14.54 12.16 -7.64
N VAL A 195 14.73 12.62 -6.41
CA VAL A 195 14.09 13.80 -5.82
C VAL A 195 15.20 14.77 -5.43
N HIS A 196 15.22 15.94 -6.05
CA HIS A 196 16.13 17.03 -5.71
C HIS A 196 15.35 18.15 -5.02
N VAL A 197 15.83 18.59 -3.85
CA VAL A 197 15.22 19.69 -3.09
C VAL A 197 16.17 20.89 -3.11
N SER A 198 15.72 22.03 -3.65
CA SER A 198 16.52 23.27 -3.72
C SER A 198 16.27 24.25 -2.59
N GLY A 199 15.24 24.01 -1.75
CA GLY A 199 14.92 24.85 -0.60
C GLY A 199 15.61 24.39 0.70
N ASP A 200 15.68 25.29 1.66
CA ASP A 200 16.13 24.98 3.02
C ASP A 200 14.95 24.44 3.84
N TYR A 201 14.99 23.13 4.12
CA TYR A 201 14.02 22.43 4.94
C TYR A 201 14.77 21.74 6.08
N PRO A 202 14.92 22.40 7.24
CA PRO A 202 15.56 21.81 8.41
C PRO A 202 14.83 20.54 8.82
N GLY A 203 15.57 19.50 9.21
CA GLY A 203 14.96 18.22 9.61
C GLY A 203 14.23 17.47 8.50
N LEU A 204 14.46 17.81 7.21
CA LEU A 204 13.77 17.19 6.08
C LEU A 204 13.88 15.67 6.11
N SER A 205 12.72 15.01 6.16
CA SER A 205 12.58 13.58 5.88
C SER A 205 11.55 13.36 4.80
N MET A 206 11.83 12.39 3.94
CA MET A 206 10.99 12.07 2.79
C MET A 206 10.84 10.56 2.65
N GLU A 207 9.62 10.12 2.41
CA GLU A 207 9.30 8.74 2.07
C GLU A 207 8.47 8.69 0.81
N LEU A 208 8.87 7.85 -0.14
CA LEU A 208 8.09 7.61 -1.34
C LEU A 208 7.26 6.35 -1.17
N TRP A 209 6.00 6.42 -1.56
CA TRP A 209 5.06 5.31 -1.49
C TRP A 209 4.43 5.06 -2.85
N ALA A 210 4.37 3.80 -3.27
CA ALA A 210 3.60 3.35 -4.43
C ALA A 210 2.31 2.68 -3.97
N ILE A 211 1.17 3.29 -4.27
CA ILE A 211 -0.17 2.79 -3.91
C ILE A 211 -0.78 2.13 -5.15
N ARG A 212 -0.99 0.82 -5.13
CA ARG A 212 -1.57 0.09 -6.27
C ARG A 212 -3.01 0.60 -6.53
N ASN A 213 -3.27 0.94 -7.79
CA ASN A 213 -4.61 1.28 -8.26
C ASN A 213 -5.42 -0.03 -8.27
N SER A 214 -6.52 -0.04 -7.53
CA SER A 214 -7.43 -1.19 -7.40
C SER A 214 -8.07 -1.58 -8.73
#